data_AF-A0RY39-F1
#
_entry.id   AF-A0RY39-F1
#
_cell.length_a   1.000
_cell.length_b   1.000
_cell.length_c   1.000
_cell.angle_alpha   90.00
_cell.angle_beta   90.00
_cell.angle_gamma   90.00
#
_symmetry.space_group_name_H-M   'P 1'
#
loop_
_entity.id
_entity.type
_entity.pdbx_description
1 polymer ?
#
loop_
_entity_poly.entity_id
_entity_poly.type
_entity_poly.pdbx_seq_one_letter_code
_entity_poly.pdbx_strand_id
1 'polypeptide(L)'
;MLAYAGLVGATILGMLALIPAGSDETGMQFYGMAEVVQKGASGETLSSQTVHNRLLDSGEDYIIKSVFKTGERSVDDTRVDSMCLYAQRAFDALTEGEITTRLTPFNVDGNCVADSNIEYDSGTGIVEMKGTWITGVNTIDELVTEPGRGSSLGGLVICSIPDPEENDKHCNNPDRAMQFAAVPLEGVDLSEGGVLDVTYTFNIATPDT
;
A
#
# COMPACT_ATOMS: atom_id res chain seq x y z
N MET A 1 -62.09 -22.08 17.44
CA MET A 1 -60.62 -22.16 17.55
C MET A 1 -60.03 -20.98 16.81
N LEU A 2 -59.50 -20.00 17.53
CA LEU A 2 -58.56 -19.01 16.98
C LEU A 2 -57.18 -19.66 16.88
N ALA A 3 -56.45 -19.41 15.80
CA ALA A 3 -54.99 -19.56 15.76
C ALA A 3 -54.41 -18.47 14.84
N TYR A 4 -53.25 -17.98 15.27
CA TYR A 4 -52.64 -16.69 14.99
C TYR A 4 -51.91 -16.60 13.65
N ALA A 5 -51.74 -15.35 13.22
CA ALA A 5 -50.89 -14.88 12.14
C ALA A 5 -49.40 -15.29 12.31
N GLY A 6 -48.71 -15.43 11.17
CA GLY A 6 -47.25 -15.51 11.09
C GLY A 6 -46.77 -14.69 9.89
N LEU A 7 -46.40 -13.44 10.16
CA LEU A 7 -45.86 -12.46 9.23
C LEU A 7 -44.46 -12.11 9.73
N VAL A 8 -43.40 -12.73 9.20
CA VAL A 8 -42.01 -12.31 9.42
C VAL A 8 -41.15 -12.76 8.24
N GLY A 9 -40.49 -11.82 7.56
CA GLY A 9 -39.55 -12.15 6.48
C GLY A 9 -39.15 -10.95 5.61
N ALA A 10 -38.97 -9.78 6.20
CA ALA A 10 -38.27 -8.66 5.57
C ALA A 10 -37.16 -8.23 6.54
N THR A 11 -36.03 -7.74 6.01
CA THR A 11 -34.70 -7.47 6.62
C THR A 11 -33.74 -8.63 6.39
N ILE A 12 -32.69 -8.54 5.58
CA ILE A 12 -31.54 -7.63 5.72
C ILE A 12 -31.00 -7.31 4.31
N LEU A 13 -31.23 -6.09 3.83
CA LEU A 13 -30.59 -5.55 2.62
C LEU A 13 -30.49 -4.03 2.83
N GLY A 14 -29.55 -3.65 3.69
CA GLY A 14 -29.43 -2.28 4.16
C GLY A 14 -28.33 -2.17 5.20
N MET A 15 -27.08 -2.42 4.79
CA MET A 15 -25.89 -2.11 5.60
C MET A 15 -24.60 -2.08 4.77
N LEU A 16 -24.64 -1.57 3.53
CA LEU A 16 -23.42 -1.24 2.74
C LEU A 16 -23.24 0.27 2.51
N ALA A 17 -23.95 1.11 3.26
CA ALA A 17 -23.77 2.56 3.23
C ALA A 17 -23.64 3.09 4.66
N LEU A 18 -22.48 2.84 5.27
CA LEU A 18 -22.02 3.55 6.46
C LEU A 18 -20.60 4.02 6.21
N ILE A 19 -20.47 5.12 5.47
CA ILE A 19 -19.38 6.07 5.69
C ILE A 19 -20.02 7.26 6.42
N PRO A 20 -19.99 7.33 7.75
CA PRO A 20 -20.08 8.60 8.43
C PRO A 20 -18.65 9.15 8.51
N ALA A 21 -18.31 10.08 7.63
CA ALA A 21 -17.18 10.98 7.85
C ALA A 21 -17.65 12.41 7.62
N GLY A 22 -18.71 12.78 8.34
CA GLY A 22 -19.02 14.17 8.60
C GLY A 22 -18.15 14.65 9.77
N SER A 23 -16.93 15.06 9.46
CA SER A 23 -16.32 16.20 10.16
C SER A 23 -16.08 17.26 9.09
N ASP A 24 -16.61 18.46 9.32
CA ASP A 24 -16.09 19.66 8.67
C ASP A 24 -14.63 19.81 9.12
N GLU A 25 -13.72 19.07 8.50
CA GLU A 25 -12.28 19.18 8.71
C GLU A 25 -11.83 20.44 7.99
N THR A 26 -11.93 21.59 8.65
CA THR A 26 -11.26 22.82 8.22
C THR A 26 -9.73 22.75 8.44
N GLY A 27 -9.12 21.60 8.16
CA GLY A 27 -7.70 21.29 8.34
C GLY A 27 -7.10 20.65 7.09
N MET A 28 -5.77 20.65 6.98
CA MET A 28 -5.08 19.92 5.90
C MET A 28 -5.38 18.43 6.04
N GLN A 29 -5.96 17.84 5.00
CA GLN A 29 -6.17 16.39 4.93
C GLN A 29 -4.91 15.77 4.32
N PHE A 30 -4.18 14.99 5.13
CA PHE A 30 -3.13 14.11 4.64
C PHE A 30 -3.75 12.73 4.45
N TYR A 31 -3.81 12.27 3.22
CA TYR A 31 -4.48 11.03 2.88
C TYR A 31 -3.63 10.20 1.92
N GLY A 32 -3.25 9.00 2.32
CA GLY A 32 -2.74 8.00 1.40
C GLY A 32 -3.65 6.78 1.33
N MET A 33 -3.77 6.21 0.14
CA MET A 33 -4.49 4.95 -0.08
C MET A 33 -3.81 4.14 -1.16
N ALA A 34 -3.99 2.82 -1.10
CA ALA A 34 -3.79 1.95 -2.25
C ALA A 34 -5.12 1.34 -2.68
N GLU A 35 -5.38 1.40 -3.97
CA GLU A 35 -6.37 0.57 -4.64
C GLU A 35 -5.66 -0.67 -5.17
N VAL A 36 -6.09 -1.84 -4.71
CA VAL A 36 -5.48 -3.12 -5.04
C VAL A 36 -6.51 -4.00 -5.73
N VAL A 37 -6.18 -4.43 -6.95
CA VAL A 37 -7.00 -5.32 -7.76
C VAL A 37 -6.25 -6.60 -8.02
N GLN A 38 -6.76 -7.70 -7.48
CA GLN A 38 -6.25 -9.02 -7.72
C GLN A 38 -7.02 -9.68 -8.86
N LYS A 39 -6.29 -10.25 -9.82
CA LYS A 39 -6.86 -10.99 -10.95
C LYS A 39 -6.30 -12.41 -11.00
N GLY A 40 -7.15 -13.35 -11.39
CA GLY A 40 -6.75 -14.72 -11.69
C GLY A 40 -6.03 -14.82 -13.02
N ALA A 41 -5.54 -16.02 -13.33
CA ALA A 41 -4.79 -16.29 -14.56
C ALA A 41 -5.63 -16.10 -15.84
N SER A 42 -6.97 -16.15 -15.75
CA SER A 42 -7.84 -15.86 -16.90
C SER A 42 -8.20 -14.38 -17.04
N GLY A 43 -7.69 -13.52 -16.14
CA GLY A 43 -7.92 -12.08 -16.11
C GLY A 43 -9.18 -11.66 -15.36
N GLU A 44 -9.92 -12.61 -14.77
CA GLU A 44 -11.07 -12.34 -13.91
C GLU A 44 -10.62 -11.68 -12.60
N THR A 45 -11.37 -10.68 -12.12
CA THR A 45 -11.11 -10.06 -10.82
C THR A 45 -11.51 -11.02 -9.69
N LEU A 46 -10.55 -11.37 -8.83
CA LEU A 46 -10.76 -12.21 -7.65
C LEU A 46 -11.08 -11.37 -6.42
N SER A 47 -10.40 -10.23 -6.28
CA SER A 47 -10.62 -9.28 -5.19
C SER A 47 -10.31 -7.86 -5.63
N SER A 48 -10.95 -6.89 -4.98
CA SER A 48 -10.67 -5.46 -5.12
C SER A 48 -10.83 -4.82 -3.76
N GLN A 49 -9.82 -4.06 -3.33
CA GLN A 49 -9.83 -3.39 -2.03
C GLN A 49 -9.16 -2.03 -2.11
N THR A 50 -9.67 -1.09 -1.31
CA THR A 50 -9.05 0.20 -1.07
C THR A 50 -8.59 0.22 0.37
N VAL A 51 -7.29 0.39 0.59
CA VAL A 51 -6.70 0.39 1.93
C VAL A 51 -5.99 1.70 2.20
N HIS A 52 -6.30 2.31 3.34
CA HIS A 52 -5.59 3.52 3.78
C HIS A 52 -4.17 3.18 4.17
N ASN A 53 -3.23 4.01 3.74
CA ASN A 53 -1.85 3.86 4.18
C ASN A 53 -1.71 4.29 5.64
N ARG A 54 -0.63 3.82 6.25
CA ARG A 54 -0.09 4.37 7.47
C ARG A 54 1.23 5.04 7.12
N LEU A 55 1.34 6.34 7.42
CA LEU A 55 2.65 7.00 7.41
C LEU A 55 3.51 6.39 8.51
N LEU A 56 4.77 6.14 8.17
CA LEU A 56 5.77 5.70 9.11
C LEU A 56 6.46 6.92 9.70
N ASP A 57 7.03 6.82 10.89
CA ASP A 57 7.77 7.91 11.53
C ASP A 57 8.83 8.52 10.60
N SER A 58 9.50 7.69 9.79
CA SER A 58 10.44 8.14 8.76
C SER A 58 9.78 8.92 7.62
N GLY A 59 8.55 8.58 7.24
CA GLY A 59 7.77 9.33 6.25
C GLY A 59 7.26 10.66 6.80
N GLU A 60 6.80 10.70 8.05
CA GLU A 60 6.40 11.93 8.74
C GLU A 60 7.59 12.89 8.89
N ASP A 61 8.72 12.39 9.37
CA ASP A 61 9.98 13.13 9.49
C ASP A 61 10.45 13.64 8.12
N TYR A 62 10.34 12.81 7.07
CA TYR A 62 10.65 13.20 5.70
C TYR A 62 9.79 14.38 5.21
N ILE A 63 8.46 14.34 5.43
CA ILE A 63 7.56 15.45 5.05
C ILE A 63 7.95 16.72 5.80
N ILE A 64 8.13 16.64 7.12
CA ILE A 64 8.45 17.80 7.97
C ILE A 64 9.78 18.42 7.54
N LYS A 65 10.83 17.60 7.36
CA LYS A 65 12.16 18.07 6.92
C LYS A 65 12.11 18.66 5.52
N SER A 66 11.35 18.07 4.60
CA SER A 66 11.22 18.55 3.21
C SER A 66 10.53 19.92 3.13
N VAL A 67 9.47 20.13 3.92
CA VAL A 67 8.69 21.37 3.92
C VAL A 67 9.39 22.48 4.70
N PHE A 68 9.82 22.18 5.93
CA PHE A 68 10.30 23.19 6.86
C PHE A 68 11.83 23.34 6.89
N LYS A 69 12.57 22.49 6.17
CA LYS A 69 14.05 22.47 6.12
C LYS A 69 14.67 22.46 7.52
N THR A 70 14.06 21.72 8.43
CA THR A 70 14.54 21.60 9.81
C THR A 70 15.78 20.69 9.87
N GLY A 71 16.85 21.15 10.52
CA GLY A 71 18.10 20.39 10.66
C GLY A 71 19.17 20.77 9.62
N GLU A 72 20.12 19.87 9.37
CA GLU A 72 21.05 20.05 8.25
C GLU A 72 20.30 19.95 6.92
N ARG A 73 20.69 20.77 5.95
CA ARG A 73 20.07 20.79 4.62
C ARG A 73 20.30 19.43 3.97
N SER A 74 19.29 18.57 3.97
CA SER A 74 19.28 17.38 3.12
C SER A 74 19.36 17.87 1.67
N VAL A 75 20.49 17.61 1.03
CA VAL A 75 20.76 17.95 -0.38
C VAL A 75 20.46 16.78 -1.31
N ASP A 76 20.04 15.65 -0.76
CA ASP A 76 19.78 14.46 -1.56
C ASP A 76 18.39 14.56 -2.18
N ASP A 77 18.34 14.42 -3.51
CA ASP A 77 17.15 14.38 -4.35
C ASP A 77 16.44 13.03 -4.17
N THR A 78 16.15 12.66 -2.92
CA THR A 78 15.49 11.40 -2.59
C THR A 78 14.01 11.54 -2.86
N ARG A 79 13.54 11.01 -3.99
CA ARG A 79 12.12 10.97 -4.34
C ARG A 79 11.47 9.70 -3.81
N VAL A 80 10.29 9.81 -3.21
CA VAL A 80 9.45 8.64 -2.91
C VAL A 80 8.88 8.13 -4.22
N ASP A 81 9.42 7.02 -4.72
CA ASP A 81 9.09 6.53 -6.05
C ASP A 81 9.05 5.02 -6.23
N SER A 82 9.13 4.31 -5.12
CA SER A 82 9.22 2.86 -5.14
C SER A 82 8.14 2.24 -4.26
N MET A 83 7.56 1.15 -4.76
CA MET A 83 6.53 0.38 -4.09
C MET A 83 6.95 -1.09 -4.07
N CYS A 84 7.04 -1.66 -2.88
CA CYS A 84 7.59 -3.00 -2.65
C CYS A 84 6.57 -3.92 -1.98
N LEU A 85 6.44 -5.15 -2.48
CA LEU A 85 5.63 -6.21 -1.88
C LEU A 85 6.35 -6.93 -0.73
N TYR A 86 5.58 -7.25 0.31
CA TYR A 86 6.03 -7.96 1.49
C TYR A 86 5.08 -9.08 1.91
N ALA A 87 5.64 -10.07 2.60
CA ALA A 87 4.92 -11.23 3.11
C ALA A 87 4.01 -10.87 4.28
N GLN A 88 2.92 -11.62 4.47
CA GLN A 88 2.02 -11.50 5.64
C GLN A 88 2.79 -11.43 6.96
N ARG A 89 3.73 -12.36 7.18
CA ARG A 89 4.58 -12.39 8.38
C ARG A 89 5.35 -11.10 8.67
N ALA A 90 5.69 -10.33 7.64
CA ALA A 90 6.42 -9.07 7.80
C ALA A 90 5.48 -7.99 8.34
N PHE A 91 4.21 -8.03 7.91
CA PHE A 91 3.15 -7.14 8.37
C PHE A 91 2.55 -7.57 9.73
N ASP A 92 2.50 -8.87 10.04
CA ASP A 92 2.09 -9.35 11.37
C ASP A 92 3.02 -8.85 12.49
N ALA A 93 4.27 -8.53 12.15
CA ALA A 93 5.25 -7.96 13.07
C ALA A 93 5.09 -6.44 13.27
N LEU A 94 4.28 -5.76 12.44
CA LEU A 94 3.98 -4.34 12.56
C LEU A 94 2.97 -4.11 13.69
N THR A 95 3.45 -4.19 14.93
CA THR A 95 2.67 -3.70 16.08
C THR A 95 2.70 -2.16 16.15
N GLU A 96 1.70 -1.59 16.82
CA GLU A 96 1.26 -0.17 16.85
C GLU A 96 2.32 0.92 17.12
N GLY A 97 3.37 1.04 16.30
CA GLY A 97 4.34 2.12 16.50
C GLY A 97 5.36 2.20 15.40
N GLU A 98 6.04 1.11 15.09
CA GLU A 98 7.29 1.22 14.34
C GLU A 98 7.53 -0.04 13.50
N ILE A 99 7.95 0.16 12.25
CA ILE A 99 8.69 -0.87 11.51
C ILE A 99 10.12 -0.91 12.09
N THR A 100 10.28 -1.22 13.38
CA THR A 100 11.61 -1.26 14.03
C THR A 100 12.45 -2.44 13.56
N THR A 101 11.79 -3.53 13.18
CA THR A 101 12.46 -4.71 12.65
C THR A 101 12.52 -4.62 11.14
N ARG A 102 13.73 -4.71 10.56
CA ARG A 102 13.97 -4.96 9.14
C ARG A 102 12.90 -5.92 8.63
N LEU A 103 11.87 -5.38 7.95
CA LEU A 103 10.93 -6.22 7.22
C LEU A 103 11.81 -7.09 6.34
N THR A 104 11.69 -8.40 6.47
CA THR A 104 12.40 -9.29 5.55
C THR A 104 11.56 -9.24 4.28
N PRO A 105 11.98 -8.50 3.22
CA PRO A 105 11.25 -8.50 1.98
C PRO A 105 11.22 -9.92 1.45
N PHE A 106 10.37 -10.16 0.47
CA PHE A 106 10.72 -11.20 -0.47
C PHE A 106 12.04 -10.78 -1.11
N ASN A 107 13.12 -11.48 -0.77
CA ASN A 107 14.44 -11.24 -1.34
C ASN A 107 14.48 -11.85 -2.75
N VAL A 108 13.56 -11.40 -3.59
CA VAL A 108 13.31 -11.92 -4.93
C VAL A 108 13.33 -10.74 -5.89
N ASP A 109 13.99 -10.94 -7.03
CA ASP A 109 14.04 -9.94 -8.09
C ASP A 109 12.61 -9.54 -8.51
N GLY A 110 12.34 -8.24 -8.54
CA GLY A 110 11.09 -7.63 -9.03
C GLY A 110 9.98 -7.46 -7.98
N ASN A 111 10.22 -7.72 -6.69
CA ASN A 111 9.21 -7.49 -5.64
C ASN A 111 8.86 -6.01 -5.50
N CYS A 112 9.72 -5.14 -6.02
CA CYS A 112 9.55 -3.70 -6.03
C CYS A 112 9.38 -3.18 -7.45
N VAL A 113 8.45 -2.24 -7.59
CA VAL A 113 8.26 -1.43 -8.79
C VAL A 113 8.70 -0.02 -8.45
N ALA A 114 9.59 0.53 -9.27
CA ALA A 114 9.95 1.94 -9.23
C ALA A 114 9.21 2.66 -10.37
N ASP A 115 8.63 3.81 -10.06
CA ASP A 115 7.98 4.67 -11.05
C ASP A 115 8.86 5.89 -11.31
N SER A 116 9.54 5.88 -12.46
CA SER A 116 10.38 7.01 -12.86
C SER A 116 9.57 8.25 -13.26
N ASN A 117 8.29 8.07 -13.58
CA ASN A 117 7.42 9.07 -14.19
C ASN A 117 6.38 9.59 -13.20
N ILE A 118 6.72 9.61 -11.92
CA ILE A 118 5.86 10.24 -10.91
C ILE A 118 5.73 11.71 -11.22
N GLU A 119 4.53 12.07 -11.63
CA GLU A 119 4.10 13.44 -11.85
C GLU A 119 3.26 13.89 -10.65
N TYR A 120 3.31 15.18 -10.37
CA TYR A 120 2.38 15.81 -9.46
C TYR A 120 1.49 16.75 -10.27
N ASP A 121 0.20 16.72 -9.98
CA ASP A 121 -0.71 17.70 -10.56
C ASP A 121 -0.50 19.03 -9.83
N SER A 122 0.11 20.00 -10.52
CA SER A 122 0.41 21.30 -9.95
C SER A 122 -0.83 21.96 -9.37
N GLY A 123 -0.72 22.40 -8.11
CA GLY A 123 -1.81 23.02 -7.36
C GLY A 123 -2.76 22.04 -6.66
N THR A 124 -2.63 20.73 -6.88
CA THR A 124 -3.46 19.72 -6.19
C THR A 124 -2.73 19.09 -5.01
N GLY A 125 -1.41 18.89 -5.08
CA GLY A 125 -0.71 18.12 -4.05
C GLY A 125 -1.03 16.62 -4.08
N ILE A 126 -1.40 16.09 -5.25
CA ILE A 126 -1.67 14.67 -5.47
C ILE A 126 -0.47 14.03 -6.18
N VAL A 127 -0.07 12.86 -5.69
CA VAL A 127 0.94 11.99 -6.28
C VAL A 127 0.36 10.59 -6.43
N GLU A 128 0.55 9.98 -7.60
CA GLU A 128 0.11 8.62 -7.91
C GLU A 128 1.28 7.75 -8.37
N MET A 129 1.29 6.49 -7.91
CA MET A 129 2.23 5.45 -8.34
C MET A 129 1.45 4.20 -8.74
N LYS A 130 1.91 3.53 -9.80
CA LYS A 130 1.30 2.29 -10.28
C LYS A 130 2.29 1.14 -10.26
N GLY A 131 1.83 -0.02 -9.81
CA GLY A 131 2.60 -1.26 -9.82
C GLY A 131 1.76 -2.42 -10.32
N THR A 132 2.37 -3.29 -11.12
CA THR A 132 1.77 -4.54 -11.57
C THR A 132 2.74 -5.68 -11.32
N TRP A 133 2.29 -6.68 -10.58
CA TRP A 133 3.05 -7.91 -10.32
C TRP A 133 2.33 -9.09 -10.96
N ILE A 134 3.10 -9.93 -11.67
CA ILE A 134 2.58 -11.10 -12.39
C ILE A 134 3.37 -12.31 -11.93
N THR A 135 2.66 -13.28 -11.36
CA THR A 135 3.26 -14.52 -10.85
C THR A 135 3.83 -15.35 -11.99
N GLY A 136 5.12 -15.68 -11.91
CA GLY A 136 5.83 -16.51 -12.90
C GLY A 136 6.43 -15.75 -14.09
N VAL A 137 6.32 -14.41 -14.12
CA VAL A 137 6.92 -13.58 -15.20
C VAL A 137 7.87 -12.52 -14.64
N ASN A 138 7.35 -11.64 -13.79
CA ASN A 138 8.08 -10.46 -13.32
C ASN A 138 8.36 -10.51 -11.81
N THR A 139 7.85 -11.54 -11.13
CA THR A 139 8.10 -11.89 -9.72
C THR A 139 7.32 -13.15 -9.33
N ILE A 140 7.55 -13.61 -8.09
CA ILE A 140 6.65 -14.47 -7.29
C ILE A 140 6.87 -16.00 -7.40
N ASP A 141 7.80 -16.53 -8.22
CA ASP A 141 8.06 -17.98 -8.20
C ASP A 141 8.58 -18.49 -6.84
N GLU A 142 9.42 -17.70 -6.16
CA GLU A 142 9.93 -18.03 -4.80
C GLU A 142 8.96 -17.72 -3.65
N LEU A 143 7.95 -16.90 -3.92
CA LEU A 143 6.88 -16.54 -2.99
C LEU A 143 5.91 -17.71 -2.75
N VAL A 144 5.73 -18.54 -3.78
CA VAL A 144 4.81 -19.68 -3.82
C VAL A 144 5.49 -21.00 -3.43
N THR A 145 6.82 -21.07 -3.53
CA THR A 145 7.55 -22.35 -3.42
C THR A 145 8.12 -22.69 -2.05
N GLU A 146 8.16 -21.78 -1.07
CA GLU A 146 8.58 -22.10 0.30
C GLU A 146 7.45 -22.85 1.06
N PRO A 147 7.54 -24.17 1.27
CA PRO A 147 6.48 -24.94 1.90
C PRO A 147 6.34 -24.50 3.37
N GLY A 148 5.20 -23.92 3.74
CA GLY A 148 4.91 -23.46 5.11
C GLY A 148 5.09 -21.96 5.34
N ARG A 149 5.50 -21.19 4.34
CA ARG A 149 5.34 -19.72 4.32
C ARG A 149 4.19 -19.42 3.37
N GLY A 150 3.03 -19.07 3.91
CA GLY A 150 1.83 -18.83 3.11
C GLY A 150 2.10 -17.93 1.89
N SER A 151 1.45 -18.25 0.78
CA SER A 151 1.36 -17.45 -0.46
C SER A 151 0.71 -16.07 -0.27
N SER A 152 0.31 -15.76 0.96
CA SER A 152 -0.41 -14.55 1.32
C SER A 152 0.54 -13.36 1.39
N LEU A 153 0.25 -12.36 0.57
CA LEU A 153 0.85 -11.04 0.66
C LEU A 153 0.34 -10.32 1.90
N GLY A 154 1.26 -9.66 2.61
CA GLY A 154 0.96 -8.92 3.83
C GLY A 154 0.74 -7.44 3.63
N GLY A 155 1.37 -6.89 2.59
CA GLY A 155 1.31 -5.46 2.38
C GLY A 155 2.30 -4.92 1.37
N LEU A 156 2.21 -3.62 1.21
CA LEU A 156 3.09 -2.79 0.39
C LEU A 156 3.86 -1.84 1.31
N VAL A 157 5.13 -1.60 1.01
CA VAL A 157 5.87 -0.47 1.57
C VAL A 157 6.20 0.49 0.44
N ILE A 158 5.92 1.75 0.69
CA ILE A 158 6.25 2.87 -0.18
C ILE A 158 7.56 3.47 0.32
N CYS A 159 8.53 3.68 -0.55
CA CYS A 159 9.84 4.20 -0.17
C CYS A 159 10.51 5.04 -1.25
N SER A 160 11.58 5.72 -0.85
CA SER A 160 12.59 6.26 -1.78
C SER A 160 13.75 5.28 -1.89
N ILE A 161 14.18 4.97 -3.12
CA ILE A 161 15.40 4.20 -3.40
C ILE A 161 16.33 5.09 -4.24
N PRO A 162 17.47 5.54 -3.70
CA PRO A 162 18.30 6.58 -4.32
C PRO A 162 19.02 6.13 -5.60
N ASP A 163 19.11 4.82 -5.86
CA ASP A 163 19.63 4.29 -7.11
C ASP A 163 18.77 3.11 -7.61
N PRO A 164 17.91 3.32 -8.63
CA PRO A 164 17.07 2.27 -9.17
C PRO A 164 17.83 1.29 -10.08
N GLU A 165 19.14 1.47 -10.33
CA GLU A 165 19.95 0.56 -11.16
C GLU A 165 20.68 -0.53 -10.35
N GLU A 166 20.75 -0.41 -9.02
CA GLU A 166 21.35 -1.43 -8.18
C GLU A 166 20.39 -2.61 -7.92
N ASN A 167 20.94 -3.82 -7.84
CA ASN A 167 20.19 -5.06 -7.61
C ASN A 167 19.48 -5.13 -6.23
N ASP A 168 19.73 -4.17 -5.34
CA ASP A 168 19.16 -4.11 -3.99
C ASP A 168 17.95 -3.15 -3.93
N LYS A 169 17.00 -3.30 -4.85
CA LYS A 169 15.77 -2.48 -4.91
C LYS A 169 14.80 -2.87 -3.81
N HIS A 170 15.11 -2.58 -2.56
CA HIS A 170 14.24 -2.95 -1.46
C HIS A 170 14.05 -1.80 -0.47
N CYS A 171 12.81 -1.57 -0.04
CA CYS A 171 12.52 -0.60 1.02
C CYS A 171 13.10 -0.99 2.39
N ASN A 172 13.78 -2.14 2.53
CA ASN A 172 14.29 -2.63 3.82
C ASN A 172 15.76 -2.28 4.11
N ASN A 173 16.48 -1.64 3.18
CA ASN A 173 17.87 -1.26 3.40
C ASN A 173 17.91 0.07 4.17
N PRO A 174 18.12 0.09 5.50
CA PRO A 174 18.00 1.32 6.28
C PRO A 174 19.10 2.35 5.95
N ASP A 175 20.19 1.90 5.31
CA ASP A 175 21.32 2.76 4.96
C ASP A 175 21.11 3.47 3.61
N ARG A 176 20.09 3.04 2.83
CA ARG A 176 19.86 3.54 1.47
C ARG A 176 18.41 3.92 1.19
N ALA A 177 17.45 3.17 1.71
CA ALA A 177 16.03 3.39 1.46
C ALA A 177 15.35 4.10 2.62
N MET A 178 14.56 5.12 2.29
CA MET A 178 13.67 5.78 3.25
C MET A 178 12.27 5.17 3.10
N GLN A 179 11.77 4.52 4.15
CA GLN A 179 10.40 4.01 4.19
C GLN A 179 9.43 5.15 4.47
N PHE A 180 8.51 5.41 3.55
CA PHE A 180 7.56 6.50 3.63
C PHE A 180 6.25 6.06 4.28
N ALA A 181 5.65 5.00 3.75
CA ALA A 181 4.36 4.51 4.19
C ALA A 181 4.28 2.98 4.09
N ALA A 182 3.39 2.40 4.88
CA ALA A 182 3.01 1.00 4.77
C ALA A 182 1.52 0.88 4.48
N VAL A 183 1.16 -0.08 3.63
CA VAL A 183 -0.22 -0.40 3.27
C VAL A 183 -0.44 -1.89 3.57
N PRO A 184 -1.13 -2.24 4.68
CA PRO A 184 -1.45 -3.63 4.96
C PRO A 184 -2.42 -4.15 3.90
N LEU A 185 -2.25 -5.40 3.49
CA LEU A 185 -3.18 -6.08 2.60
C LEU A 185 -3.71 -7.31 3.35
N GLU A 186 -5.01 -7.57 3.20
CA GLU A 186 -5.64 -8.74 3.81
C GLU A 186 -6.13 -9.69 2.72
N GLY A 187 -5.91 -11.00 2.91
CA GLY A 187 -6.50 -12.04 2.05
C GLY A 187 -6.04 -12.05 0.60
N VAL A 188 -4.85 -11.51 0.29
CA VAL A 188 -4.30 -11.52 -1.06
C VAL A 188 -3.39 -12.74 -1.25
N ASP A 189 -3.93 -13.77 -1.90
CA ASP A 189 -3.20 -15.00 -2.27
C ASP A 189 -2.99 -15.08 -3.78
N LEU A 190 -1.76 -14.98 -4.25
CA LEU A 190 -1.47 -15.06 -5.68
C LEU A 190 -1.21 -16.50 -6.12
N SER A 191 -1.99 -16.96 -7.10
CA SER A 191 -1.76 -18.23 -7.80
C SER A 191 -0.85 -18.02 -9.02
N GLU A 192 -0.33 -19.11 -9.58
CA GLU A 192 0.41 -19.10 -10.85
C GLU A 192 -0.38 -18.34 -11.94
N GLY A 193 0.30 -17.45 -12.68
CA GLY A 193 -0.32 -16.59 -13.68
C GLY A 193 -1.25 -15.49 -13.14
N GLY A 194 -1.45 -15.42 -11.82
CA GLY A 194 -2.21 -14.36 -11.17
C GLY A 194 -1.53 -13.00 -11.28
N VAL A 195 -2.35 -11.95 -11.31
CA VAL A 195 -1.90 -10.56 -11.44
C VAL A 195 -2.37 -9.75 -10.24
N LEU A 196 -1.49 -8.91 -9.73
CA LEU A 196 -1.82 -7.88 -8.75
C LEU A 196 -1.55 -6.51 -9.37
N ASP A 197 -2.61 -5.74 -9.57
CA ASP A 197 -2.50 -4.33 -9.96
C ASP A 197 -2.71 -3.46 -8.73
N VAL A 198 -1.84 -2.48 -8.54
CA VAL A 198 -1.91 -1.52 -7.44
C VAL A 198 -1.77 -0.12 -7.96
N THR A 199 -2.68 0.75 -7.54
CA THR A 199 -2.55 2.20 -7.65
C THR A 199 -2.43 2.76 -6.25
N TYR A 200 -1.28 3.35 -5.93
CA TYR A 200 -1.09 4.09 -4.69
C TYR A 200 -1.24 5.58 -4.94
N THR A 201 -2.06 6.25 -4.15
CA THR A 201 -2.29 7.69 -4.20
C THR A 201 -1.93 8.31 -2.86
N PHE A 202 -1.12 9.36 -2.89
CA PHE A 202 -0.89 10.23 -1.74
C PHE A 202 -1.39 11.63 -2.07
N ASN A 203 -2.26 12.16 -1.22
CA ASN A 203 -2.96 13.43 -1.41
C ASN A 203 -2.76 14.32 -0.18
N ILE A 204 -2.22 15.52 -0.42
CA ILE A 204 -2.07 16.59 0.58
C ILE A 204 -2.83 17.86 0.18
N ALA A 205 -3.78 17.74 -0.74
CA ALA A 205 -4.63 18.83 -1.20
C ALA A 205 -5.38 19.47 -0.03
N THR A 206 -5.53 20.79 -0.11
CA THR A 206 -6.61 21.45 0.61
C THR A 206 -7.93 21.06 -0.07
N PRO A 207 -8.99 20.69 0.68
CA PRO A 207 -10.30 20.46 0.10
C PRO A 207 -10.75 21.67 -0.74
N ASP A 208 -11.35 21.41 -1.91
CA ASP A 208 -12.00 22.46 -2.70
C ASP A 208 -13.14 23.05 -1.88
N THR A 209 -12.99 24.30 -1.43
CA THR A 209 -14.03 25.09 -0.77
C THR A 209 -15.03 25.68 -1.77
#